data_AF-A0A7S2II65-F1
#
_entry.id   AF-A0A7S2II65-F1
#
_cell.length_a   1.000
_cell.length_b   1.000
_cell.length_c   1.000
_cell.angle_alpha   90.00
_cell.angle_beta   90.00
_cell.angle_gamma   90.00
#
_symmetry.space_group_name_H-M   'P 1'
#
loop_
_entity.id
_entity.type
_entity.pdbx_description
1 polymer ?
#
loop_
_entity_poly.entity_id
_entity_poly.type
_entity_poly.pdbx_seq_one_letter_code
_entity_poly.pdbx_strand_id
1 'polypeptide(L)'
;DVLHGAVLCFYTFFTTFALLNIITGIFVDSAINSAQNDRDEVIQEQLHRTRTALEEMTALFESADREKSGSVNLEEFKELLSDKRVKAHLNSIGIELDKAKGLFRLLDLDNSGEISIQEFVMGCMRLKGTAKSIDLATLMYESKRMVGHMNAYFVWSERQFHNLHVQHKLISGRLESLFGAADVPDLARTPTCSTA
;
A
#
# COMPACT_ATOMS: atom_id res chain seq x y z
N ASP A 1 10.32 -0.43 81.51
CA ASP A 1 10.42 -1.51 80.50
C ASP A 1 9.49 -1.35 79.31
N VAL A 2 8.21 -1.03 79.50
CA VAL A 2 7.22 -0.89 78.39
C VAL A 2 7.60 0.17 77.35
N LEU A 3 8.12 1.33 77.78
CA LEU A 3 8.53 2.41 76.86
C LEU A 3 9.68 2.00 75.94
N HIS A 4 10.70 1.33 76.48
CA HIS A 4 11.82 0.82 75.69
C HIS A 4 11.35 -0.24 74.68
N GLY A 5 10.43 -1.12 75.09
CA GLY A 5 9.79 -2.07 74.17
C GLY A 5 9.00 -1.38 73.06
N ALA A 6 8.21 -0.35 73.39
CA ALA A 6 7.43 0.41 72.41
C ALA A 6 8.31 1.16 71.39
N VAL A 7 9.41 1.77 71.84
CA VAL A 7 10.39 2.45 70.97
C VAL A 7 11.06 1.46 70.03
N LEU A 8 11.45 0.27 70.52
CA LEU A 8 12.03 -0.78 69.69
C LEU A 8 11.05 -1.25 68.62
N CYS A 9 9.80 -1.52 69.00
CA CYS A 9 8.75 -1.93 68.05
C CYS A 9 8.50 -0.87 66.97
N PHE A 10 8.45 0.40 67.35
CA PHE A 10 8.28 1.51 66.40
C PHE A 10 9.47 1.60 65.44
N TYR A 11 10.70 1.49 65.95
CA TYR A 11 11.91 1.49 65.14
C TYR A 11 11.93 0.33 64.14
N THR A 12 11.62 -0.90 64.58
CA THR A 12 11.54 -2.08 63.71
C THR A 12 10.46 -1.94 62.65
N PHE A 13 9.28 -1.42 63.01
CA PHE A 13 8.20 -1.16 62.05
C PHE A 13 8.62 -0.12 61.00
N PHE A 14 9.20 0.99 61.44
CA PHE A 14 9.63 2.06 60.53
C PHE A 14 10.73 1.60 59.57
N THR A 15 11.74 0.89 60.08
CA THR A 15 12.84 0.37 59.26
C THR A 15 12.40 -0.69 58.26
N THR A 16 11.52 -1.62 58.66
CA THR A 16 10.95 -2.62 57.74
C THR A 16 10.07 -1.98 56.67
N PHE A 17 9.26 -0.98 57.02
CA PHE A 17 8.48 -0.21 56.05
C PHE A 17 9.36 0.56 55.07
N ALA A 18 10.43 1.20 55.54
CA ALA A 18 11.40 1.89 54.69
C ALA A 18 12.09 0.93 53.71
N LEU A 19 12.54 -0.24 54.19
CA LEU A 19 13.14 -1.28 53.34
C LEU A 19 12.15 -1.81 52.31
N LEU A 20 10.89 -2.04 52.69
CA LEU A 20 9.86 -2.51 51.77
C LEU A 20 9.62 -1.51 50.62
N ASN A 21 9.59 -0.22 50.93
CA ASN A 21 9.42 0.83 49.91
C ASN A 21 10.64 0.93 48.98
N ILE A 22 11.86 0.77 49.49
CA ILE A 22 13.07 0.73 48.66
C ILE A 22 13.03 -0.46 47.70
N ILE A 23 12.72 -1.66 48.23
CA ILE A 23 12.64 -2.89 47.44
C ILE A 23 11.55 -2.77 46.38
N THR A 24 10.38 -2.24 46.75
CA THR A 24 9.27 -2.01 45.81
C THR A 24 9.68 -1.04 44.70
N GLY A 25 10.41 0.03 45.04
CA GLY A 25 10.95 0.97 44.06
C GLY A 25 11.86 0.29 43.02
N ILE A 26 12.77 -0.57 43.48
CA ILE A 26 13.67 -1.33 42.60
C ILE A 26 12.89 -2.28 41.67
N PHE A 27 11.89 -2.99 42.21
CA PHE A 27 11.07 -3.90 41.39
C PHE A 27 10.21 -3.16 40.36
N VAL A 28 9.63 -2.01 40.73
CA VAL A 28 8.86 -1.18 39.80
C VAL A 28 9.76 -0.66 38.69
N ASP A 29 10.95 -0.16 39.02
CA ASP A 29 11.92 0.30 38.01
C ASP A 29 12.35 -0.84 37.07
N SER A 30 12.66 -2.01 37.62
CA SER A 30 12.98 -3.20 36.82
C SER A 30 11.82 -3.64 35.92
N ALA A 31 10.58 -3.58 36.42
CA ALA A 31 9.39 -3.95 35.64
C ALA A 31 9.14 -2.96 34.50
N ILE A 32 9.31 -1.65 34.75
CA ILE A 32 9.19 -0.61 33.73
C ILE A 32 10.29 -0.76 32.66
N ASN A 33 11.54 -0.95 33.07
CA ASN A 33 12.67 -1.11 32.16
C ASN A 33 12.55 -2.38 31.30
N SER A 34 12.10 -3.50 31.87
CA SER A 34 11.84 -4.72 31.11
C SER A 34 10.75 -4.51 30.06
N ALA A 35 9.65 -3.85 30.44
CA ALA A 35 8.56 -3.58 29.51
C ALA A 35 8.95 -2.63 28.35
N GLN A 36 9.92 -1.74 28.57
CA GLN A 36 10.48 -0.89 27.50
C GLN A 36 11.43 -1.66 26.59
N ASN A 37 12.36 -2.43 27.17
CA ASN A 37 13.34 -3.21 26.42
C ASN A 37 12.67 -4.24 25.48
N ASP A 38 11.57 -4.86 25.89
CA ASP A 38 10.83 -5.81 25.04
C ASP A 38 10.38 -5.18 23.70
N ARG A 39 9.96 -3.91 23.71
CA ARG A 39 9.52 -3.23 22.48
C ARG A 39 10.70 -2.89 21.57
N ASP A 40 11.77 -2.38 22.15
CA ASP A 40 12.97 -2.03 21.40
C ASP A 40 13.64 -3.28 20.83
N GLU A 41 13.66 -4.39 21.57
CA GLU A 41 14.19 -5.68 21.12
C GLU A 41 13.41 -6.22 19.91
N VAL A 42 12.07 -6.16 19.95
CA VAL A 42 11.23 -6.57 18.81
C VAL A 42 11.49 -5.69 17.58
N ILE A 43 11.63 -4.38 17.74
CA ILE A 43 11.92 -3.46 16.63
C ILE A 43 13.31 -3.76 16.05
N GLN A 44 14.32 -3.93 16.90
CA GLN A 44 15.69 -4.25 16.49
C GLN A 44 15.74 -5.59 15.77
N GLU A 45 15.00 -6.60 16.23
CA GLU A 45 14.92 -7.89 15.56
C GLU A 45 14.30 -7.76 14.16
N GLN A 46 13.24 -6.97 13.99
CA GLN A 46 12.64 -6.74 12.67
C GLN A 46 13.57 -5.98 11.70
N LEU A 47 14.28 -4.97 12.21
CA LEU A 47 15.28 -4.22 11.43
C LEU A 47 16.45 -5.13 11.04
N HIS A 48 16.94 -5.94 11.97
CA HIS A 48 18.02 -6.88 11.74
C HIS A 48 17.63 -7.91 10.68
N ARG A 49 16.46 -8.56 10.82
CA ARG A 49 15.94 -9.50 9.82
C ARG A 49 15.80 -8.88 8.43
N THR A 50 15.35 -7.63 8.37
CA THR A 50 15.22 -6.92 7.08
C THR A 50 16.57 -6.60 6.47
N ARG A 51 17.53 -6.17 7.29
CA ARG A 51 18.89 -5.88 6.84
C ARG A 51 19.61 -7.13 6.33
N THR A 52 19.59 -8.23 7.09
CA THR A 52 20.23 -9.47 6.69
C THR A 52 19.63 -10.03 5.41
N ALA A 53 18.30 -9.98 5.26
CA ALA A 53 17.63 -10.39 4.03
C ALA A 53 18.05 -9.55 2.81
N LEU A 54 18.29 -8.24 2.99
CA LEU A 54 18.79 -7.38 1.93
C LEU A 54 20.26 -7.64 1.57
N GLU A 55 21.11 -7.89 2.58
CA GLU A 55 22.52 -8.24 2.39
C GLU A 55 22.64 -9.57 1.61
N GLU A 56 21.84 -10.58 1.97
CA GLU A 56 21.78 -11.86 1.23
C GLU A 56 21.26 -11.68 -0.20
N MET A 57 20.23 -10.85 -0.40
CA MET A 57 19.72 -10.51 -1.73
C MET A 57 20.75 -9.80 -2.61
N THR A 58 21.51 -8.88 -2.01
CA THR A 58 22.60 -8.16 -2.67
C THR A 58 23.68 -9.14 -3.13
N ALA A 59 24.10 -10.06 -2.26
CA ALA A 59 25.09 -11.08 -2.61
C ALA A 59 24.60 -12.03 -3.72
N LEU A 60 23.31 -12.39 -3.72
CA LEU A 60 22.71 -13.19 -4.79
C LEU A 60 22.66 -12.41 -6.11
N PHE A 61 22.35 -11.12 -6.07
CA PHE A 61 22.34 -10.25 -7.23
C PHE A 61 23.74 -10.10 -7.84
N GLU A 62 24.76 -9.85 -7.02
CA GLU A 62 26.17 -9.81 -7.46
C GLU A 62 26.64 -11.14 -8.08
N SER A 63 26.09 -12.27 -7.64
CA SER A 63 26.41 -13.57 -8.22
C SER A 63 25.78 -13.80 -9.60
N ALA A 64 24.71 -13.08 -9.95
CA ALA A 64 24.05 -13.15 -11.25
C ALA A 64 24.56 -12.12 -12.25
N ASP A 65 25.10 -10.98 -11.78
CA ASP A 65 25.77 -9.98 -12.61
C ASP A 65 27.11 -10.51 -13.15
N ARG A 66 27.03 -11.32 -14.22
CA ARG A 66 28.20 -11.96 -14.84
C ARG A 66 29.15 -10.93 -15.46
N GLU A 67 28.62 -9.82 -15.92
CA GLU A 67 29.38 -8.76 -16.59
C GLU A 67 29.95 -7.73 -15.60
N LYS A 68 29.59 -7.81 -14.31
CA LYS A 68 29.91 -6.80 -13.29
C LYS A 68 29.50 -5.40 -13.74
N SER A 69 28.38 -5.32 -14.43
CA SER A 69 27.84 -4.06 -14.95
C SER A 69 27.23 -3.19 -13.84
N GLY A 70 26.89 -3.81 -12.69
CA GLY A 70 26.11 -3.19 -11.61
C GLY A 70 24.59 -3.29 -11.84
N SER A 71 24.18 -3.92 -12.93
CA SER A 71 22.80 -4.09 -13.38
C SER A 71 22.56 -5.51 -13.89
N VAL A 72 21.29 -5.91 -13.94
CA VAL A 72 20.86 -7.23 -14.42
C VAL A 72 19.79 -7.05 -15.47
N ASN A 73 20.02 -7.60 -16.67
CA ASN A 73 19.05 -7.55 -17.76
C ASN A 73 17.92 -8.58 -17.58
N LEU A 74 16.90 -8.54 -18.44
CA LEU A 74 15.73 -9.42 -18.31
C LEU A 74 16.07 -10.93 -18.35
N GLU A 75 17.06 -11.34 -19.14
CA GLU A 75 17.42 -12.76 -19.26
C GLU A 75 18.21 -13.23 -18.04
N GLU A 76 19.18 -12.43 -17.58
CA GLU A 76 19.91 -12.68 -16.33
C GLU A 76 18.96 -12.67 -15.12
N PHE A 77 17.96 -11.79 -15.12
CA PHE A 77 16.95 -11.75 -14.07
C PHE A 77 16.08 -13.02 -14.05
N LYS A 78 15.73 -13.59 -15.22
CA LYS A 78 15.03 -14.89 -15.27
C LYS A 78 15.91 -16.02 -14.75
N GLU A 79 17.20 -16.01 -15.06
CA GLU A 79 18.15 -17.00 -14.52
C GLU A 79 18.27 -16.86 -13.00
N LEU A 80 18.38 -15.63 -12.49
CA LEU A 80 18.40 -15.32 -11.06
C LEU A 80 17.13 -15.84 -10.35
N LEU A 81 15.95 -15.61 -10.94
CA LEU A 81 14.67 -16.12 -10.41
C LEU A 81 14.52 -17.64 -10.51
N SER A 82 15.37 -18.31 -11.30
CA SER A 82 15.42 -19.77 -11.39
C SER A 82 16.24 -20.40 -10.27
N ASP A 83 17.09 -19.61 -9.57
CA ASP A 83 17.79 -20.08 -8.36
C ASP A 83 16.78 -20.27 -7.21
N LYS A 84 16.76 -21.48 -6.65
CA LYS A 84 15.89 -21.85 -5.53
C LYS A 84 16.12 -20.97 -4.30
N ARG A 85 17.34 -20.48 -4.08
CA ARG A 85 17.70 -19.60 -2.95
C ARG A 85 17.04 -18.25 -3.09
N VAL A 86 17.13 -17.64 -4.27
CA VAL A 86 16.49 -16.36 -4.59
C VAL A 86 14.97 -16.48 -4.45
N LYS A 87 14.39 -17.56 -5.00
CA LYS A 87 12.96 -17.84 -4.92
C LYS A 87 12.48 -18.02 -3.47
N ALA A 88 13.24 -18.73 -2.64
CA ALA A 88 12.94 -18.89 -1.22
C ALA A 88 12.98 -17.54 -0.47
N HIS A 89 13.97 -16.70 -0.78
CA HIS A 89 14.12 -15.39 -0.16
C HIS A 89 13.00 -14.42 -0.56
N LEU A 90 12.65 -14.36 -1.86
CA LEU A 90 11.55 -13.54 -2.35
C LEU A 90 10.20 -13.98 -1.77
N ASN A 91 9.99 -15.29 -1.64
CA ASN A 91 8.81 -15.82 -0.94
C ASN A 91 8.81 -15.45 0.56
N SER A 92 9.97 -15.46 1.23
CA SER A 92 10.08 -15.10 2.65
C SER A 92 9.72 -13.63 2.93
N ILE A 93 9.84 -12.77 1.92
CA ILE A 93 9.41 -11.37 1.98
C ILE A 93 8.02 -11.12 1.36
N GLY A 94 7.28 -12.20 1.02
CA GLY A 94 5.90 -12.11 0.54
C GLY A 94 5.74 -11.75 -0.93
N ILE A 95 6.76 -12.00 -1.77
CA ILE A 95 6.71 -11.76 -3.22
C ILE A 95 6.49 -13.09 -3.94
N GLU A 96 5.30 -13.28 -4.50
CA GLU A 96 4.97 -14.45 -5.32
C GLU A 96 5.50 -14.31 -6.76
N LEU A 97 6.33 -15.26 -7.18
CA LEU A 97 7.05 -15.24 -8.46
C LEU A 97 6.28 -15.88 -9.62
N ASP A 98 5.00 -15.53 -9.80
CA ASP A 98 4.18 -16.13 -10.86
C ASP A 98 4.47 -15.55 -12.26
N LYS A 99 5.06 -14.35 -12.35
CA LYS A 99 5.39 -13.69 -13.64
C LYS A 99 6.68 -12.86 -13.55
N ALA A 100 7.82 -13.45 -13.91
CA ALA A 100 9.13 -12.77 -13.96
C ALA A 100 9.11 -11.45 -14.76
N LYS A 101 8.43 -11.41 -15.92
CA LYS A 101 8.27 -10.20 -16.75
C LYS A 101 7.44 -9.09 -16.09
N GLY A 102 6.52 -9.46 -15.20
CA GLY A 102 5.70 -8.50 -14.45
C GLY A 102 6.50 -7.90 -13.31
N LEU A 103 7.23 -8.74 -12.58
CA LEU A 103 8.13 -8.30 -11.51
C LEU A 103 9.25 -7.42 -12.06
N PHE A 104 9.87 -7.80 -13.19
CA PHE A 104 10.93 -7.01 -13.81
C PHE A 104 10.49 -5.57 -14.09
N ARG A 105 9.34 -5.39 -14.74
CA ARG A 105 8.74 -4.07 -15.00
C ARG A 105 8.34 -3.30 -13.75
N LEU A 106 8.16 -3.99 -12.63
CA LEU A 106 7.81 -3.39 -11.36
C LEU A 106 9.05 -2.95 -10.57
N LEU A 107 10.22 -3.48 -10.92
CA LEU A 107 11.50 -3.17 -10.31
C LEU A 107 12.27 -2.13 -11.13
N ASP A 108 12.20 -2.20 -12.46
CA ASP A 108 12.73 -1.21 -13.41
C ASP A 108 11.94 0.11 -13.27
N LEU A 109 12.48 1.07 -12.53
CA LEU A 109 11.78 2.33 -12.21
C LEU A 109 11.96 3.37 -13.30
N ASP A 110 13.13 3.37 -13.94
CA ASP A 110 13.49 4.32 -14.99
C ASP A 110 13.12 3.83 -16.41
N ASN A 111 12.64 2.59 -16.54
CA ASN A 111 12.37 1.92 -17.81
C ASN A 111 13.62 1.81 -18.69
N SER A 112 14.79 1.68 -18.07
CA SER A 112 16.06 1.46 -18.77
C SER A 112 16.11 0.08 -19.46
N GLY A 113 15.26 -0.86 -19.03
CA GLY A 113 15.28 -2.23 -19.50
C GLY A 113 16.33 -3.10 -18.80
N GLU A 114 16.98 -2.55 -17.77
CA GLU A 114 17.88 -3.21 -16.85
C GLU A 114 17.44 -2.90 -15.41
N ILE A 115 17.81 -3.75 -14.47
CA ILE A 115 17.55 -3.48 -13.05
C ILE A 115 18.88 -3.26 -12.38
N SER A 116 19.11 -2.07 -11.82
CA SER A 116 20.26 -1.82 -10.96
C SER A 116 20.07 -2.46 -9.58
N ILE A 117 21.17 -2.69 -8.86
CA ILE A 117 21.11 -3.19 -7.47
C ILE A 117 20.24 -2.32 -6.55
N GLN A 118 20.27 -1.00 -6.76
CA GLN A 118 19.49 -0.03 -5.98
C GLN A 118 18.00 -0.19 -6.26
N GLU A 119 17.61 -0.34 -7.52
CA GLU A 119 16.23 -0.59 -7.93
C GLU A 119 15.73 -1.94 -7.46
N PHE A 120 16.58 -2.97 -7.48
CA PHE A 120 16.25 -4.29 -6.95
C PHE A 120 15.94 -4.22 -5.44
N VAL A 121 16.82 -3.59 -4.66
CA VAL A 121 16.66 -3.44 -3.20
C VAL A 121 15.45 -2.57 -2.86
N MET A 122 15.33 -1.38 -3.46
CA MET A 122 14.20 -0.48 -3.23
C MET A 122 12.87 -1.11 -3.67
N GLY A 123 12.89 -1.80 -4.81
CA GLY A 123 11.73 -2.51 -5.33
C GLY A 123 11.29 -3.65 -4.42
N CYS A 124 12.23 -4.46 -3.91
CA CYS A 124 11.93 -5.52 -2.93
C CYS A 124 11.37 -4.93 -1.61
N MET A 125 11.94 -3.83 -1.11
CA MET A 125 11.40 -3.14 0.08
C MET A 125 9.98 -2.59 -0.15
N ARG A 126 9.73 -1.98 -1.31
CA ARG A 126 8.40 -1.49 -1.71
C ARG A 126 7.40 -2.63 -1.81
N LEU A 127 7.82 -3.79 -2.31
CA LEU A 127 6.96 -4.95 -2.50
C LEU A 127 6.68 -5.73 -1.21
N LYS A 128 7.60 -5.68 -0.24
CA LYS A 128 7.45 -6.24 1.11
C LYS A 128 6.48 -5.43 2.00
N GLY A 129 6.30 -4.14 1.73
CA GLY A 129 5.72 -3.19 2.67
C GLY A 129 4.19 -3.05 2.71
N THR A 130 3.72 -2.62 3.88
CA THR A 130 2.39 -2.05 4.20
C THR A 130 1.96 -0.88 3.30
N ALA A 131 2.90 -0.32 2.52
CA ALA A 131 2.62 0.64 1.44
C ALA A 131 1.56 0.10 0.46
N LYS A 132 1.62 -1.19 0.08
CA LYS A 132 0.60 -1.84 -0.78
C LYS A 132 -0.82 -1.70 -0.21
N SER A 133 -1.00 -1.81 1.10
CA SER A 133 -2.32 -1.71 1.74
C SER A 133 -2.84 -0.26 1.76
N ILE A 134 -1.97 0.73 1.97
CA ILE A 134 -2.35 2.15 1.94
C ILE A 134 -2.61 2.61 0.51
N ASP A 135 -1.76 2.21 -0.44
CA ASP A 135 -1.91 2.51 -1.86
C ASP A 135 -3.18 1.85 -2.42
N LEU A 136 -3.48 0.59 -2.06
CA LEU A 136 -4.71 -0.08 -2.43
C LEU A 136 -5.94 0.60 -1.82
N ALA A 137 -5.88 0.99 -0.54
CA ALA A 137 -6.97 1.73 0.10
C ALA A 137 -7.21 3.09 -0.59
N THR A 138 -6.14 3.78 -0.98
CA THR A 138 -6.19 5.04 -1.71
C THR A 138 -6.79 4.84 -3.10
N LEU A 139 -6.35 3.81 -3.84
CA LEU A 139 -6.92 3.44 -5.14
C LEU A 139 -8.41 3.09 -5.05
N MET A 140 -8.81 2.33 -4.02
CA MET A 140 -10.22 1.99 -3.78
C MET A 140 -11.05 3.25 -3.50
N TYR A 141 -10.50 4.19 -2.73
CA TYR A 141 -11.14 5.48 -2.45
C TYR A 141 -11.31 6.33 -3.72
N GLU A 142 -10.26 6.45 -4.52
CA GLU A 142 -10.29 7.18 -5.80
C GLU A 142 -11.24 6.54 -6.81
N SER A 143 -11.24 5.20 -6.92
CA SER A 143 -12.16 4.44 -7.75
C SER A 143 -13.62 4.70 -7.35
N LYS A 144 -13.93 4.67 -6.05
CA LYS A 144 -15.28 4.97 -5.54
C LYS A 144 -15.70 6.41 -5.82
N ARG A 145 -14.79 7.38 -5.69
CA ARG A 145 -15.03 8.78 -6.06
C ARG A 145 -15.29 8.95 -7.54
N MET A 146 -14.52 8.25 -8.39
CA MET A 146 -14.68 8.28 -9.85
C MET A 146 -16.05 7.72 -10.27
N VAL A 147 -16.52 6.63 -9.66
CA VAL A 147 -17.88 6.11 -9.89
C VAL A 147 -18.95 7.13 -9.49
N GLY A 148 -18.75 7.83 -8.37
CA GLY A 148 -19.65 8.91 -7.94
C GLY A 148 -19.73 10.05 -8.97
N HIS A 149 -18.58 10.52 -9.47
CA HIS A 149 -18.55 11.52 -10.54
C HIS A 149 -19.21 11.00 -11.82
N MET A 150 -18.91 9.77 -12.24
CA MET A 150 -19.50 9.15 -13.44
C MET A 150 -21.04 9.14 -13.37
N ASN A 151 -21.60 8.76 -12.22
CA ASN A 151 -23.05 8.73 -12.03
C ASN A 151 -23.66 10.14 -12.07
N ALA A 152 -23.00 11.13 -11.46
CA ALA A 152 -23.44 12.52 -11.53
C ALA A 152 -23.41 13.07 -12.98
N TYR A 153 -22.34 12.76 -13.73
CA TYR A 153 -22.25 13.11 -15.15
C TYR A 153 -23.34 12.42 -15.98
N PHE A 154 -23.65 11.16 -15.71
CA PHE A 154 -24.71 10.42 -16.41
C PHE A 154 -26.09 11.04 -16.17
N VAL A 155 -26.43 11.35 -14.91
CA VAL A 155 -27.71 12.02 -14.59
C VAL A 155 -27.79 13.40 -15.24
N TRP A 156 -26.67 14.15 -15.26
CA TRP A 156 -26.62 15.42 -15.94
C TRP A 156 -26.82 15.27 -17.46
N SER A 157 -26.16 14.30 -18.09
CA SER A 157 -26.24 14.10 -19.53
C SER A 157 -27.64 13.66 -19.96
N GLU A 158 -28.27 12.73 -19.26
CA GLU A 158 -29.67 12.34 -19.53
C GLU A 158 -30.62 13.54 -19.44
N ARG A 159 -30.42 14.41 -18.44
CA ARG A 159 -31.23 15.62 -18.29
C ARG A 159 -31.02 16.61 -19.43
N GLN A 160 -29.79 16.77 -19.91
CA GLN A 160 -29.50 17.62 -21.08
C GLN A 160 -30.12 17.05 -22.36
N PHE A 161 -30.01 15.73 -22.59
CA PHE A 161 -30.66 15.08 -23.73
C PHE A 161 -32.18 15.22 -23.67
N HIS A 162 -32.79 15.04 -22.50
CA HIS A 162 -34.22 15.24 -22.32
C HIS A 162 -34.65 16.68 -22.64
N ASN A 163 -33.93 17.67 -22.09
CA ASN A 163 -34.19 19.09 -22.38
C ASN A 163 -34.05 19.40 -23.88
N LEU A 164 -33.01 18.88 -24.54
CA LEU A 164 -32.81 19.07 -25.97
C LEU A 164 -33.95 18.45 -26.79
N HIS A 165 -34.42 17.27 -26.41
CA HIS A 165 -35.54 16.60 -27.07
C HIS A 165 -36.86 17.37 -26.93
N VAL A 166 -37.11 17.92 -25.74
CA VAL A 166 -38.27 18.79 -25.49
C VAL A 166 -38.19 20.07 -26.33
N GLN A 167 -37.03 20.72 -26.38
CA GLN A 167 -36.81 21.91 -27.21
C GLN A 167 -37.02 21.61 -28.70
N HIS A 168 -36.49 20.49 -29.20
CA HIS A 168 -36.67 20.08 -30.59
C HIS A 168 -38.16 19.87 -30.95
N LYS A 169 -38.93 19.19 -30.08
CA LYS A 169 -40.38 19.02 -30.27
C LYS A 169 -41.14 20.35 -30.28
N LEU A 170 -40.80 21.27 -29.36
CA LEU A 170 -41.44 22.57 -29.27
C LEU A 170 -41.15 23.45 -30.50
N ILE A 171 -39.91 23.43 -30.99
CA ILE A 171 -39.51 24.17 -32.20
C ILE A 171 -40.20 23.57 -33.43
N SER A 172 -40.20 22.25 -33.59
CA SER A 172 -40.88 21.57 -34.70
C SER A 172 -42.37 21.88 -34.74
N GLY A 173 -43.08 21.71 -33.62
CA GLY A 173 -44.52 21.99 -33.57
C GLY A 173 -44.86 23.46 -33.79
N ARG A 174 -43.99 24.39 -33.35
CA ARG A 174 -44.16 25.82 -33.58
C ARG A 174 -43.90 26.20 -35.04
N LEU A 175 -42.91 25.59 -35.69
CA LEU A 175 -42.66 25.70 -37.14
C LEU A 175 -43.86 25.18 -37.94
N GLU A 176 -44.40 24.01 -37.60
CA GLU A 176 -45.60 23.44 -38.25
C GLU A 176 -46.82 24.36 -38.10
N SER A 177 -47.01 24.97 -36.92
CA SER A 177 -48.11 25.91 -36.68
C SER A 177 -47.95 27.25 -37.41
N LEU A 178 -46.72 27.69 -37.67
CA LEU A 178 -46.41 28.95 -38.37
C LEU A 178 -46.44 28.80 -39.88
N PHE A 179 -46.09 27.62 -40.41
CA PHE A 179 -45.98 27.37 -41.85
C PHE A 179 -47.12 26.56 -42.46
N GLY A 180 -48.06 26.03 -41.65
CA GLY A 180 -49.35 25.49 -42.10
C GLY A 180 -49.30 24.61 -43.34
N ALA A 181 -49.05 23.30 -43.17
CA ALA A 181 -49.14 22.27 -44.22
C ALA A 181 -48.46 22.63 -45.58
N ALA A 182 -47.33 23.35 -45.55
CA ALA A 182 -46.46 23.46 -46.71
C ALA A 182 -45.46 22.30 -46.68
N ASP A 183 -45.56 21.43 -47.69
CA ASP A 183 -44.73 20.25 -47.97
C ASP A 183 -43.28 20.35 -47.46
N VAL A 184 -42.96 19.60 -46.39
CA VAL A 184 -41.58 19.33 -45.99
C VAL A 184 -41.25 17.90 -46.42
N PRO A 185 -40.33 17.69 -47.38
CA PRO A 185 -39.92 16.35 -47.79
C PRO A 185 -39.25 15.61 -46.64
N ASP A 186 -39.71 14.38 -46.40
CA ASP A 186 -39.22 13.46 -45.37
C ASP A 186 -37.70 13.21 -45.50
N LEU A 187 -36.95 13.75 -44.54
CA LEU A 187 -35.50 13.60 -44.39
C LEU A 187 -35.13 12.71 -43.20
N ALA A 188 -36.06 11.89 -42.70
CA ALA A 188 -35.82 10.98 -41.58
C ALA A 188 -35.61 9.52 -42.02
N ARG A 189 -34.50 9.25 -42.73
CA ARG A 189 -33.87 7.92 -42.68
C ARG A 189 -32.58 8.02 -41.87
N THR A 190 -32.70 7.79 -40.56
CA THR A 190 -31.54 7.50 -39.72
C THR A 190 -31.10 6.06 -39.97
N PRO A 191 -29.81 5.79 -40.28
CA PRO A 191 -29.30 4.43 -40.23
C PRO A 191 -29.19 4.02 -38.76
N THR A 192 -29.89 2.95 -38.39
CA THR A 192 -29.75 2.27 -37.11
C THR A 192 -28.31 1.80 -36.95
N CYS A 193 -27.58 2.36 -35.98
CA CYS A 193 -26.28 1.86 -35.57
C CYS A 193 -26.49 0.54 -34.81
N SER A 194 -26.17 -0.58 -35.48
CA SER A 194 -26.12 -1.91 -34.89
C SER A 194 -24.99 -1.96 -33.87
N THR A 195 -25.33 -2.18 -32.61
CA THR A 195 -24.38 -2.54 -31.55
C THR A 195 -23.73 -3.89 -31.86
N ALA A 196 -22.40 -3.93 -31.83
CA ALA A 196 -21.56 -5.12 -31.81
C ALA A 196 -20.66 -5.05 -30.57
#